data_AF-A0ABD3XKL8-F1
#
_entry.id   AF-A0ABD3XKL8-F1
#
_cell.length_a   1.000
_cell.length_b   1.000
_cell.length_c   1.000
_cell.angle_alpha   90.00
_cell.angle_beta   90.00
_cell.angle_gamma   90.00
#
_symmetry.space_group_name_H-M   'P 1'
#
loop_
_entity.id
_entity.type
_entity.pdbx_description
1 polymer ?
#
loop_
_entity_poly.entity_id
_entity_poly.type
_entity_poly.pdbx_seq_one_letter_code
_entity_poly.pdbx_strand_id
1 'polypeptide(L)' 'MLMSIILLVFVLIVPSEMMARPKKINSCPDGSHEVQCITNPCEVARCPAYPEANCVANYCQGCNAVFFVHGKEVDCYEKK' A
#
# COMPACT_ATOMS: atom_id res chain seq x y z
N MET A 1 2.98 -15.92 46.10
CA MET A 1 4.45 -15.86 45.92
C MET A 1 4.90 -16.42 44.57
N LEU A 2 4.57 -17.68 44.22
CA LEU A 2 5.02 -18.30 42.96
C LEU A 2 4.56 -17.53 41.71
N MET A 3 3.30 -17.05 41.68
CA MET A 3 2.81 -16.22 40.57
C MET A 3 3.48 -14.85 40.46
N SER A 4 3.90 -14.27 41.60
CA SER A 4 4.63 -13.00 41.64
C SER A 4 6.03 -13.14 41.05
N ILE A 5 6.69 -14.29 41.28
CA ILE A 5 8.00 -14.61 40.71
C ILE A 5 7.89 -14.77 39.19
N ILE A 6 6.85 -15.45 38.70
CA ILE A 6 6.61 -15.65 37.25
C ILE A 6 6.45 -14.32 36.51
N LEU A 7 5.70 -13.37 37.08
CA LEU A 7 5.52 -12.03 36.49
C LEU A 7 6.83 -11.22 36.44
N LEU A 8 7.62 -11.24 37.51
CA LEU A 8 8.91 -10.54 37.56
C LEU A 8 9.92 -11.11 36.56
N VAL A 9 9.93 -12.44 36.39
CA VAL A 9 10.76 -13.14 35.41
C VAL A 9 10.36 -12.75 33.98
N PHE A 10 9.06 -12.68 33.67
CA PHE A 10 8.58 -12.23 32.37
C PHE A 10 9.00 -10.79 32.04
N VAL A 11 8.91 -9.87 33.01
CA VAL A 11 9.26 -8.44 32.81
C VAL A 11 10.78 -8.23 32.62
N LEU A 12 11.61 -9.07 33.25
CA LEU A 12 13.07 -8.95 33.16
C LEU A 12 13.68 -9.74 31.98
N ILE A 13 13.05 -10.84 31.56
CA ILE A 13 13.55 -11.69 30.46
C ILE A 13 12.98 -11.26 29.11
N VAL A 14 11.76 -10.71 29.06
CA VAL A 14 11.18 -10.20 27.82
C VAL A 14 11.52 -8.71 27.71
N PRO A 15 12.53 -8.30 26.93
CA PRO A 15 12.73 -6.89 26.64
C PRO A 15 11.46 -6.35 25.98
N SER A 16 11.04 -5.14 26.36
CA SER A 16 9.87 -4.44 25.80
C SER A 16 9.87 -4.35 24.27
N GLU A 17 11.02 -4.60 23.64
CA GLU A 17 11.25 -4.65 22.20
C GLU A 17 10.61 -5.87 21.51
N MET A 18 10.31 -6.94 22.25
CA MET A 18 9.67 -8.16 21.71
C MET A 18 8.17 -8.00 21.43
N MET A 19 7.58 -6.85 21.77
CA MET A 19 6.28 -6.42 21.25
C MET A 19 6.45 -5.36 20.15
N ALA A 20 7.23 -5.66 19.12
CA ALA A 20 6.99 -5.01 17.84
C ALA A 20 5.56 -5.37 17.41
N ARG A 21 4.63 -4.42 17.58
CA ARG A 21 3.31 -4.54 16.95
C ARG A 21 3.56 -4.76 15.46
N PRO A 22 2.84 -5.69 14.81
CA PRO A 22 2.95 -5.85 13.37
C PRO A 22 2.71 -4.48 12.77
N LYS A 23 3.66 -3.97 11.99
CA LYS A 23 3.46 -2.73 11.25
C LYS A 23 2.23 -3.01 10.40
N LYS A 24 1.07 -2.42 10.75
CA LYS A 24 -0.05 -2.32 9.82
C LYS A 24 0.42 -1.28 8.83
N ILE A 25 1.28 -1.73 7.91
CA ILE A 25 2.01 -0.88 6.99
C ILE A 25 0.95 -0.24 6.13
N ASN A 26 0.79 1.07 6.29
CA ASN A 26 0.24 1.96 5.27
C ASN A 26 0.69 1.41 3.91
N SER A 27 -0.21 0.79 3.14
CA SER A 27 0.19 -0.15 2.09
C SER A 27 0.93 0.52 0.93
N CYS A 28 1.02 1.85 0.96
CA CYS A 28 1.68 2.67 -0.02
C CYS A 28 3.16 2.93 0.32
N PRO A 29 4.05 3.00 -0.69
CA PRO A 29 5.49 3.22 -0.48
C PRO A 29 5.83 4.53 0.24
N ASP A 30 5.01 5.56 0.06
CA ASP A 30 5.16 6.88 0.69
C ASP A 30 4.63 6.93 2.13
N GLY A 31 4.13 5.81 2.66
CA GLY A 31 3.52 5.74 3.98
C GLY A 31 2.10 6.30 4.04
N SER A 32 1.48 6.62 2.90
CA SER A 32 0.06 6.99 2.82
C SER A 32 -0.86 5.78 2.94
N HIS A 33 -2.14 6.04 3.22
CA HIS A 33 -3.14 4.99 3.31
C HIS A 33 -3.72 4.65 1.92
N GLU A 34 -4.00 3.36 1.70
CA GLU A 34 -4.84 2.95 0.58
C GLU A 34 -6.29 3.37 0.80
N VAL A 35 -6.94 3.76 -0.29
CA VAL A 35 -8.37 4.00 -0.34
C VAL A 35 -9.08 2.75 -0.87
N GLN A 36 -10.23 2.42 -0.26
CA GLN A 36 -11.11 1.37 -0.76
C GLN A 36 -12.08 1.95 -1.79
N CYS A 37 -11.88 1.63 -3.06
CA CYS A 37 -12.72 2.10 -4.16
C CYS A 37 -13.90 1.16 -4.39
N ILE A 38 -15.05 1.71 -4.80
CA ILE A 38 -16.22 0.90 -5.17
C ILE A 38 -15.97 0.11 -6.47
N THR A 39 -15.17 0.68 -7.37
CA THR A 39 -14.87 0.13 -8.69
C THR A 39 -13.39 0.23 -8.98
N ASN A 40 -12.86 -0.74 -9.71
CA ASN A 40 -11.47 -0.72 -10.15
C ASN A 40 -11.24 0.47 -11.10
N PRO A 41 -10.28 1.37 -10.80
CA PRO A 41 -9.99 2.53 -11.67
C PRO A 41 -9.69 2.14 -13.12
N CYS A 42 -9.07 1.00 -13.36
CA CYS A 42 -8.74 0.52 -14.71
C CYS A 42 -9.94 0.02 -15.51
N GLU A 43 -11.09 -0.22 -14.88
CA GLU A 43 -12.33 -0.60 -15.59
C GLU A 43 -13.07 0.62 -16.13
N VAL A 44 -12.86 1.79 -15.52
CA VAL A 44 -13.59 3.03 -15.84
C VAL A 44 -12.73 4.06 -16.58
N ALA A 45 -11.42 4.02 -16.42
CA ALA A 45 -10.50 4.93 -17.09
C ALA A 45 -10.07 4.42 -18.46
N ARG A 46 -9.72 5.35 -19.37
CA ARG A 46 -9.15 5.05 -20.68
C ARG A 46 -7.99 5.99 -20.98
N CYS A 47 -7.07 5.55 -21.84
CA CYS A 47 -5.92 6.31 -22.29
C CYS A 47 -5.99 6.52 -23.82
N PRO A 48 -6.67 7.56 -24.32
CA PRO A 48 -6.88 7.75 -25.76
C PRO A 48 -5.58 7.95 -26.55
N ALA A 49 -4.58 8.59 -25.95
CA ALA A 49 -3.27 8.76 -26.58
C ALA A 49 -2.53 7.42 -26.76
N TYR A 50 -2.73 6.44 -25.87
CA TYR A 50 -2.06 5.14 -25.91
C TYR A 50 -3.07 4.01 -25.67
N PRO A 51 -3.89 3.65 -26.68
CA PRO A 51 -4.92 2.60 -26.53
C PRO A 51 -4.35 1.22 -26.16
N GLU A 52 -3.08 0.98 -26.45
CA GLU A 52 -2.34 -0.23 -26.12
C GLU A 52 -1.69 -0.23 -24.73
N ALA A 53 -1.81 0.87 -23.97
CA ALA A 53 -1.18 0.98 -22.67
C ALA A 53 -1.76 -0.02 -21.66
N ASN A 54 -0.90 -0.62 -20.86
CA ASN A 54 -1.29 -1.44 -19.72
C ASN A 54 -1.72 -0.55 -18.57
N CYS A 55 -2.93 -0.74 -18.05
CA CYS A 55 -3.41 -0.02 -16.88
C CYS A 55 -3.07 -0.75 -15.59
N VAL A 56 -2.61 0.00 -14.59
CA VAL A 56 -2.39 -0.46 -13.22
C VAL A 56 -3.20 0.43 -12.27
N ALA A 57 -4.02 -0.20 -11.43
CA ALA A 57 -4.77 0.51 -10.41
C ALA A 57 -3.83 0.92 -9.26
N ASN A 58 -3.85 2.19 -8.90
CA ASN A 58 -3.12 2.74 -7.77
C ASN A 58 -4.12 3.29 -6.74
N TYR A 59 -4.22 2.59 -5.61
CA TYR A 59 -5.13 2.91 -4.51
C TYR A 59 -4.53 3.88 -3.48
N CYS A 60 -3.28 4.29 -3.69
CA CYS A 60 -2.60 5.22 -2.80
C CYS A 60 -3.13 6.63 -3.00
N GLN A 61 -3.57 7.23 -1.88
CA GLN A 61 -4.14 8.58 -1.84
C GLN A 61 -5.41 8.78 -2.70
N GLY A 62 -5.96 7.73 -3.33
CA GLY A 62 -7.14 7.83 -4.19
C GLY A 62 -7.36 6.60 -5.08
N CYS A 63 -8.35 6.68 -5.97
CA CYS A 63 -8.71 5.64 -6.94
C CYS A 63 -8.11 5.98 -8.31
N ASN A 64 -6.82 5.72 -8.50
CA ASN A 64 -6.09 6.21 -9.67
C ASN A 64 -5.86 5.08 -10.69
N ALA A 65 -5.98 5.41 -11.97
CA ALA A 65 -5.58 4.54 -13.08
C ALA A 65 -4.28 5.07 -13.68
N VAL A 66 -3.20 4.28 -13.60
CA VAL A 66 -1.89 4.65 -14.13
C VAL A 66 -1.60 3.80 -15.36
N PHE A 67 -1.21 4.43 -16.47
CA PHE A 67 -1.06 3.75 -17.76
C PHE A 67 0.41 3.64 -18.16
N PHE A 68 0.80 2.47 -18.68
CA PHE A 68 2.18 2.14 -19.03
C PHE A 68 2.30 1.58 -20.43
N VAL A 69 3.26 2.08 -21.20
CA VAL A 69 3.67 1.51 -22.50
C VAL A 69 5.11 1.02 -22.37
N HIS A 70 5.35 -0.26 -22.68
CA HIS A 70 6.65 -0.91 -22.49
C HIS A 70 7.26 -0.71 -21.08
N GLY A 71 6.41 -0.68 -20.04
CA GLY A 71 6.84 -0.50 -18.65
C GLY A 71 7.13 0.94 -18.23
N LYS A 72 6.94 1.93 -19.11
CA LYS A 72 7.08 3.36 -18.81
C LYS A 72 5.72 4.03 -18.68
N GLU A 73 5.53 4.82 -17.63
CA GLU A 73 4.32 5.62 -17.45
C GLU A 73 4.14 6.64 -18.59
N VAL A 74 2.92 6.78 -19.10
CA VAL A 74 2.57 7.66 -20.20
C VAL A 74 1.50 8.68 -19.80
N ASP A 75 1.55 9.85 -20.43
CA ASP A 75 0.48 10.85 -20.33
C ASP A 75 -0.61 10.51 -21.35
N CYS A 76 -1.84 10.33 -20.87
CA CYS A 76 -2.96 9.92 -21.70
C CYS A 76 -3.56 11.04 -22.57
N TYR A 77 -3.08 12.27 -22.42
CA TYR A 77 -3.59 13.44 -23.15
C TYR A 77 -2.59 13.99 -24.18
N GLU A 78 -1.29 13.69 -24.03
CA GLU A 78 -0.24 14.21 -24.90
C GLU A 78 0.60 13.07 -25.46
N LYS A 79 0.56 12.86 -26.80
CA LYS A 79 1.54 12.01 -27.48
C LYS A 79 2.85 12.79 -27.61
N LYS A 80 3.82 12.49 -26.75
CA LYS A 80 5.20 12.97 -26.91
C LYS A 80 5.99 12.15 -27.92
#